data_AF-A0A7V8DCH6-F1
#
_entry.id   AF-A0A7V8DCH6-F1
#
_cell.length_a   1.000
_cell.length_b   1.000
_cell.length_c   1.000
_cell.angle_alpha   90.00
_cell.angle_beta   90.00
_cell.angle_gamma   90.00
#
_symmetry.space_group_name_H-M   'P 1'
#
loop_
_entity.id
_entity.type
_entity.pdbx_description
1 polymer ?
#
loop_
_entity_poly.entity_id
_entity_poly.type
_entity_poly.pdbx_seq_one_letter_code
_entity_poly.pdbx_strand_id
1 'polypeptide(L)' 'RAGDEGRTLIHAALASAADLLVTDTELEVVLAPLSSAHRTRAVAALCEELTAQAAVFPGSKLRLRYRVAAAV' A
#
# COMPACT_ATOMS: atom_id res chain seq x y z
N ARG A 1 2.13 19.15 -13.43
CA ARG A 1 0.72 18.71 -13.21
C ARG A 1 0.63 17.23 -12.86
N ALA A 2 0.85 16.28 -13.79
CA ALA A 2 0.74 14.84 -13.48
C ALA A 2 1.68 14.39 -12.33
N GLY A 3 2.91 14.89 -12.28
CA GLY A 3 3.84 14.60 -11.17
C GLY A 3 3.41 15.16 -9.81
N ASP A 4 2.74 16.32 -9.81
CA ASP A 4 2.24 16.95 -8.58
C ASP A 4 1.02 16.20 -8.04
N GLU A 5 0.15 15.73 -8.94
CA GLU A 5 -0.97 14.85 -8.64
C GLU A 5 -0.49 13.51 -8.08
N GLY A 6 0.55 12.91 -8.67
CA GLY A 6 1.18 11.68 -8.17
C GLY A 6 1.74 11.84 -6.76
N ARG A 7 2.53 12.90 -6.50
CA ARG A 7 3.07 13.17 -5.16
C ARG A 7 1.96 13.39 -4.14
N THR A 8 0.90 14.10 -4.52
CA THR A 8 -0.27 14.32 -3.65
C THR A 8 -1.00 13.01 -3.32
N LEU A 9 -1.07 12.08 -4.28
CA LEU A 9 -1.63 10.75 -4.06
C LEU A 9 -0.79 9.94 -3.06
N ILE A 10 0.53 9.87 -3.27
CA ILE A 10 1.46 9.16 -2.38
C ILE A 10 1.42 9.73 -0.97
N HIS A 11 1.45 11.05 -0.84
CA HIS A 11 1.37 11.71 0.46
C HIS A 11 0.09 11.33 1.21
N ALA A 12 -1.06 11.28 0.51
CA ALA A 12 -2.31 10.88 1.13
C ALA A 12 -2.35 9.41 1.53
N ALA A 13 -1.74 8.52 0.74
CA ALA A 13 -1.60 7.11 1.10
C ALA A 13 -0.73 6.94 2.36
N LEU A 14 0.41 7.64 2.43
CA LEU A 14 1.32 7.59 3.58
C LEU A 14 0.73 8.24 4.84
N ALA A 15 -0.16 9.21 4.70
CA ALA A 15 -0.88 9.84 5.81
C ALA A 15 -2.14 9.07 6.24
N SER A 16 -2.55 8.03 5.49
CA SER A 16 -3.72 7.23 5.81
C SER A 16 -3.42 6.22 6.91
N ALA A 17 -4.46 5.79 7.63
CA ALA A 17 -4.35 4.69 8.57
C ALA A 17 -3.99 3.39 7.81
N ALA A 18 -3.22 2.53 8.47
CA ALA A 18 -2.87 1.23 7.93
C ALA A 18 -2.69 0.22 9.06
N ASP A 19 -3.05 -1.03 8.78
CA ASP A 19 -2.74 -2.16 9.65
C ASP A 19 -1.45 -2.84 9.18
N LEU A 20 -0.65 -3.28 10.14
CA LEU A 20 0.51 -4.13 9.89
C LEU A 20 0.22 -5.53 10.46
N LEU A 21 0.12 -6.50 9.57
CA LEU A 21 -0.14 -7.89 9.91
C LEU A 21 1.13 -8.70 9.65
N VAL A 22 1.66 -9.33 10.69
CA VAL A 22 2.86 -10.17 10.59
C VAL A 22 2.44 -11.63 10.61
N THR A 23 2.93 -12.40 9.64
CA THR A 23 2.83 -13.86 9.62
C THR A 23 4.23 -14.48 9.72
N ASP A 24 4.32 -15.80 9.68
CA ASP A 24 5.61 -16.50 9.73
C ASP A 24 6.52 -16.20 8.53
N THR A 25 5.93 -15.77 7.40
CA THR A 25 6.61 -15.61 6.11
C THR A 25 6.38 -14.26 5.44
N GLU A 26 5.41 -13.48 5.88
CA GLU A 26 5.02 -12.23 5.23
C GLU A 26 4.74 -11.12 6.25
N LEU A 27 5.09 -9.88 5.87
CA LEU A 27 4.63 -8.66 6.51
C LEU A 27 3.64 -7.99 5.55
N GLU A 28 2.37 -8.01 5.92
CA GLU A 28 1.29 -7.42 5.14
C GLU A 28 0.95 -6.02 5.66
N VAL A 29 1.02 -5.05 4.75
CA VAL A 29 0.65 -3.65 4.96
C VAL A 29 -0.72 -3.43 4.33
N VAL A 30 -1.73 -3.18 5.15
CA VAL A 30 -3.12 -2.98 4.70
C VAL A 30 -3.47 -1.51 4.86
N LEU A 31 -3.44 -0.76 3.76
CA LEU A 31 -3.81 0.66 3.77
C LEU A 31 -5.33 0.81 3.85
N ALA A 32 -5.80 1.82 4.58
CA ALA A 32 -7.19 2.22 4.55
C ALA A 32 -7.58 2.77 3.16
N PRO A 33 -8.84 2.62 2.72
CA PRO A 33 -9.35 3.29 1.53
C PRO A 33 -9.16 4.81 1.65
N LEU A 34 -8.87 5.46 0.52
CA LEU A 34 -8.78 6.91 0.46
C LEU A 34 -10.15 7.56 0.27
N SER A 35 -10.18 8.89 0.41
CA SER A 35 -11.39 9.73 0.35
C SER A 35 -12.21 9.65 -0.95
N SER A 36 -11.70 8.97 -1.99
CA SER A 36 -12.45 8.73 -3.22
C SER A 36 -12.07 7.41 -3.88
N ALA A 37 -13.04 6.77 -4.53
CA ALA A 37 -12.86 5.48 -5.19
C ALA A 37 -11.75 5.50 -6.26
N HIS A 38 -11.58 6.61 -6.98
CA HIS A 38 -10.50 6.74 -7.95
C HIS A 38 -9.11 6.72 -7.29
N ARG A 39 -8.95 7.44 -6.16
CA ARG A 39 -7.68 7.48 -5.42
C ARG A 39 -7.38 6.12 -4.78
N THR A 40 -8.39 5.48 -4.20
CA THR A 40 -8.30 4.11 -3.69
C THR A 40 -7.81 3.14 -4.77
N ARG A 41 -8.41 3.18 -5.98
CA ARG A 41 -7.97 2.33 -7.10
C ARG A 41 -6.54 2.63 -7.55
N ALA A 42 -6.15 3.90 -7.61
CA ALA A 42 -4.80 4.27 -8.01
C ALA A 42 -3.74 3.77 -7.00
N VAL A 43 -4.02 3.85 -5.70
CA VAL A 43 -3.13 3.29 -4.67
C VAL A 43 -3.16 1.76 -4.67
N ALA A 44 -4.32 1.13 -4.92
CA ALA A 44 -4.42 -0.32 -5.03
C ALA A 44 -3.53 -0.87 -6.17
N ALA A 45 -3.54 -0.23 -7.34
CA ALA A 45 -2.65 -0.59 -8.45
C ALA A 45 -1.16 -0.47 -8.06
N LEU A 46 -0.79 0.59 -7.33
CA LEU A 46 0.57 0.73 -6.80
C LEU A 46 0.91 -0.39 -5.79
N CYS A 47 -0.02 -0.75 -4.90
CA CYS A 47 0.16 -1.84 -3.96
C CYS A 47 0.39 -3.19 -4.67
N GLU A 48 -0.31 -3.44 -5.77
CA GLU A 48 -0.09 -4.62 -6.62
C GLU A 48 1.32 -4.63 -7.22
N GLU A 49 1.78 -3.50 -7.78
CA GLU A 49 3.13 -3.36 -8.32
C GLU A 49 4.21 -3.59 -7.25
N LEU A 50 4.07 -2.97 -6.07
CA LEU A 50 5.00 -3.15 -4.96
C LEU A 50 5.02 -4.59 -4.44
N THR A 51 3.86 -5.24 -4.39
CA THR A 51 3.74 -6.64 -3.99
C THR A 51 4.40 -7.58 -5.01
N ALA A 52 4.31 -7.26 -6.30
CA ALA A 52 4.94 -8.03 -7.37
C ALA A 52 6.47 -7.99 -7.33
N GLN A 53 7.07 -6.95 -6.74
CA GLN A 53 8.53 -6.88 -6.52
C GLN A 53 9.03 -7.97 -5.56
N ALA A 54 8.15 -8.61 -4.79
CA ALA A 54 8.49 -9.65 -3.83
C ALA A 54 9.64 -9.26 -2.87
N ALA A 55 9.69 -7.98 -2.50
CA ALA A 55 10.72 -7.44 -1.62
C ALA A 55 10.69 -8.15 -0.25
N VAL A 56 11.86 -8.36 0.34
CA VAL A 56 12.00 -8.93 1.68
C VAL A 56 12.26 -7.78 2.66
N PHE A 57 11.55 -7.77 3.78
CA PHE A 57 11.73 -6.77 4.81
C PHE A 57 13.15 -6.89 5.42
N PRO A 58 13.93 -5.80 5.48
CA PRO A 58 15.32 -5.84 5.89
C PRO A 58 15.53 -6.52 7.25
N GLY A 59 16.55 -7.37 7.34
CA GLY A 59 16.88 -8.09 8.58
C GLY A 59 15.91 -9.23 8.92
N SER A 60 15.04 -9.65 7.99
CA SER A 60 14.09 -10.73 8.19
C SER A 60 13.98 -11.65 6.96
N LYS A 61 13.16 -12.70 7.08
CA LYS A 61 12.70 -13.54 5.96
C LYS A 61 11.31 -13.14 5.46
N LEU A 62 10.72 -12.08 6.00
CA LEU A 62 9.33 -11.70 5.74
C LEU A 62 9.23 -11.02 4.38
N ARG A 63 8.38 -11.54 3.50
CA ARG A 63 8.05 -10.89 2.23
C ARG A 63 7.06 -9.76 2.47
N LEU A 64 7.30 -8.62 1.84
CA LEU A 64 6.40 -7.48 1.90
C LEU A 64 5.19 -7.70 0.98
N ARG A 65 4.01 -7.56 1.55
CA ARG A 65 2.73 -7.57 0.84
C ARG A 65 2.01 -6.26 1.10
N TYR A 66 1.47 -5.65 0.06
CA TYR A 66 0.73 -4.41 0.15
C TYR A 66 -0.66 -4.61 -0.42
N ARG A 67 -1.68 -4.14 0.29
CA ARG A 67 -3.05 -4.08 -0.23
C ARG A 67 -3.79 -2.87 0.34
N VAL A 68 -4.91 -2.54 -0.29
CA VAL A 68 -5.88 -1.59 0.26
C VAL A 68 -7.07 -2.39 0.79
N ALA A 69 -7.56 -2.08 1.99
CA ALA A 69 -8.75 -2.71 2.52
C ALA A 69 -9.97 -2.42 1.62
N ALA A 70 -10.97 -3.31 1.65
CA ALA A 70 -12.22 -3.04 0.97
C ALA A 70 -12.87 -1.78 1.56
N ALA A 71 -13.32 -0.87 0.70
CA ALA A 71 -14.16 0.24 1.15
C ALA A 71 -15.50 -0.33 1.62
N VAL A 72 -15.86 -0.06 2.88
CA VAL A 72 -17.18 -0.37 3.46
C VAL A 72 -18.22 0.55 2.87
#